data_AF-A0A183NPX5-F1
#
_entry.id   AF-A0A183NPX5-F1
#
_cell.length_a   1.000
_cell.length_b   1.000
_cell.length_c   1.000
_cell.angle_alpha   90.00
_cell.angle_beta   90.00
_cell.angle_gamma   90.00
#
_symmetry.space_group_name_H-M   'P 1'
#
loop_
_entity.id
_entity.type
_entity.pdbx_description
1 polymer ?
#
loop_
_entity_poly.entity_id
_entity_poly.type
_entity_poly.pdbx_seq_one_letter_code
_entity_poly.pdbx_strand_id
1 'polypeptide(L)'
;MTCISRAIILRFSLSFQPIEPTYDKDFKTTRFQLIDELASNKFDLNPSTDPIRWFSGVLVPSSLRHAQSCFRRAVNLSLELASRRAKLEASSQQIKHLIKLRMKSESTVK
;
A
#
# COMPACT_ATOMS: atom_id res chain seq x y z
N MET A 1 -19.14 -7.52 -48.56
CA MET A 1 -18.95 -6.19 -47.95
C MET A 1 -19.06 -6.33 -46.43
N THR A 2 -18.05 -5.82 -45.74
CA THR A 2 -17.92 -5.54 -44.29
C THR A 2 -18.13 -6.68 -43.28
N CYS A 3 -17.03 -7.37 -42.95
CA CYS A 3 -16.89 -8.11 -41.69
C CYS A 3 -16.55 -7.11 -40.58
N ILE A 4 -17.48 -6.86 -39.66
CA ILE A 4 -17.24 -6.05 -38.46
C ILE A 4 -16.44 -6.89 -37.48
N SER A 5 -15.11 -6.73 -37.49
CA SER A 5 -14.23 -7.30 -36.47
C SER A 5 -14.56 -6.66 -35.13
N ARG A 6 -15.26 -7.40 -34.27
CA ARG A 6 -15.57 -6.99 -32.89
C ARG A 6 -14.26 -6.97 -32.10
N ALA A 7 -13.69 -5.78 -31.94
CA ALA A 7 -12.65 -5.53 -30.95
C ALA A 7 -13.28 -5.74 -29.56
N ILE A 8 -12.92 -6.83 -28.89
CA ILE A 8 -13.25 -7.04 -27.49
C ILE A 8 -12.38 -6.09 -26.69
N ILE A 9 -12.90 -4.89 -26.45
CA ILE A 9 -12.34 -3.97 -25.47
C ILE A 9 -12.71 -4.53 -24.10
N LEU A 10 -11.81 -5.31 -23.51
CA LEU A 10 -11.85 -5.64 -22.09
C LEU A 10 -11.57 -4.35 -21.30
N ARG A 11 -12.62 -3.54 -21.14
CA ARG A 11 -12.70 -2.57 -20.04
C ARG A 11 -12.78 -3.39 -18.77
N PHE A 12 -11.62 -3.62 -18.14
CA PHE A 12 -11.56 -4.03 -16.75
C PHE A 12 -12.10 -2.86 -15.92
N SER A 13 -13.42 -2.79 -15.81
CA SER A 13 -14.09 -1.95 -14.82
C SER A 13 -13.70 -2.55 -13.48
N LEU A 14 -12.61 -2.05 -12.92
CA LEU A 14 -12.25 -2.25 -11.53
C LEU A 14 -13.31 -1.49 -10.74
N SER A 15 -14.46 -2.14 -10.52
CA SER A 15 -15.46 -1.67 -9.59
C SER A 15 -14.81 -1.75 -8.22
N PHE A 16 -14.11 -0.69 -7.84
CA PHE A 16 -13.92 -0.35 -6.43
C PHE A 16 -15.33 -0.05 -5.93
N GLN A 17 -16.11 -1.10 -5.66
CA GLN A 17 -17.19 -0.95 -4.72
C GLN A 17 -16.50 -0.53 -3.42
N PRO A 18 -16.90 0.59 -2.80
CA PRO A 18 -16.44 0.89 -1.46
C PRO A 18 -16.89 -0.29 -0.60
N ILE A 19 -15.95 -1.16 -0.25
CA ILE A 19 -16.16 -2.13 0.81
C ILE A 19 -16.32 -1.24 2.04
N GLU A 20 -17.56 -1.01 2.43
CA GLU A 20 -17.90 -0.41 3.72
C GLU A 20 -17.11 -1.21 4.75
N PRO A 21 -16.12 -0.61 5.43
CA PRO A 21 -15.37 -1.33 6.44
C PRO A 21 -16.36 -1.59 7.56
N THR A 22 -16.87 -2.83 7.69
CA THR A 22 -17.58 -3.26 8.89
C THR A 22 -16.66 -2.96 10.07
N TYR A 23 -16.98 -1.88 10.78
CA TYR A 23 -16.09 -1.25 11.74
C TYR A 23 -16.21 -2.00 13.06
N ASP A 24 -15.58 -3.16 13.10
CA ASP A 24 -15.28 -3.86 14.33
C ASP A 24 -14.21 -3.05 15.09
N LYS A 25 -14.67 -2.30 16.10
CA LYS A 25 -13.87 -1.48 17.01
C LYS A 25 -12.82 -2.31 17.74
N ASP A 26 -13.11 -3.58 18.00
CA ASP A 26 -12.40 -4.40 18.97
C ASP A 26 -11.26 -5.18 18.29
N PHE A 27 -11.52 -5.68 17.07
CA PHE A 27 -10.52 -6.42 16.29
C PHE A 27 -9.34 -5.54 15.82
N LYS A 28 -9.64 -4.33 15.32
CA LYS A 28 -8.59 -3.41 14.85
C LYS A 28 -7.75 -2.91 16.03
N THR A 29 -8.38 -2.44 17.10
CA THR A 29 -7.68 -1.85 18.25
C THR A 29 -6.69 -2.83 18.86
N THR A 30 -7.11 -4.08 19.09
CA THR A 30 -6.26 -5.10 19.73
C THR A 30 -5.11 -5.53 18.83
N ARG A 31 -5.37 -5.85 17.56
CA ARG A 31 -4.32 -6.27 16.62
C ARG A 31 -3.30 -5.16 16.39
N PHE A 32 -3.74 -3.91 16.27
CA PHE A 32 -2.86 -2.80 15.96
C PHE A 32 -2.05 -2.32 17.17
N GLN A 33 -2.56 -2.46 18.40
CA GLN A 33 -1.77 -2.26 19.63
C GLN A 33 -0.66 -3.31 19.75
N LEU A 34 -1.00 -4.59 19.51
CA LEU A 34 -0.05 -5.71 19.58
C LEU A 34 1.10 -5.60 18.56
N ILE A 35 0.82 -5.13 17.34
CA ILE A 35 1.86 -4.90 16.32
C ILE A 35 2.84 -3.81 16.74
N ASP A 36 2.37 -2.76 17.42
CA ASP A 36 3.22 -1.65 17.84
C ASP A 36 4.11 -2.05 19.02
N GLU A 37 3.59 -2.83 19.97
CA GLU A 37 4.39 -3.43 21.05
C GLU A 37 5.47 -4.38 20.51
N LEU A 38 5.14 -5.20 19.51
CA LEU A 38 6.13 -6.09 18.88
C LEU A 38 7.17 -5.34 18.04
N ALA A 39 6.79 -4.23 17.39
CA ALA A 39 7.69 -3.36 16.64
C ALA A 39 8.63 -2.55 17.55
N SER A 40 8.15 -2.17 18.73
CA SER A 40 8.92 -1.41 19.72
C SER A 40 10.09 -2.20 20.32
N ASN A 41 10.07 -3.54 20.25
CA ASN A 41 11.10 -4.40 20.85
C ASN A 41 12.41 -4.50 20.05
N LYS A 42 12.54 -3.87 18.88
CA LYS A 42 13.76 -4.00 18.04
C LYS A 42 14.46 -2.70 17.64
N PHE A 43 13.85 -1.52 17.86
CA PHE A 43 14.38 -0.28 17.27
C PHE A 43 14.97 0.74 18.24
N ASP A 44 14.70 0.68 19.54
CA ASP A 44 14.99 1.83 20.41
C ASP A 44 15.75 1.44 21.69
N LEU A 45 17.06 1.23 21.56
CA LEU A 45 17.98 1.25 22.72
C LEU A 45 18.66 2.61 22.90
N ASN A 46 18.52 3.54 21.95
CA ASN A 46 19.17 4.84 22.01
C ASN A 46 18.12 5.96 22.18
N PRO A 47 18.10 6.73 23.28
CA PRO A 47 17.13 7.80 23.48
C PRO A 47 17.19 8.91 22.43
N SER A 48 18.24 8.96 21.60
CA SER A 48 18.35 9.86 20.46
C SER A 48 17.46 9.46 19.27
N THR A 49 17.04 8.20 19.14
CA THR A 49 16.25 7.71 17.99
C THR A 49 14.76 7.95 18.14
N ASP A 50 14.26 8.06 19.36
CA ASP A 50 12.85 8.35 19.61
C ASP A 50 12.61 9.87 19.69
N PRO A 51 11.99 10.48 18.66
CA PRO A 51 11.80 11.93 18.62
C PRO A 51 10.93 12.46 19.77
N ILE A 52 10.13 11.61 20.43
CA ILE A 52 9.34 12.04 21.58
C ILE A 52 10.17 12.15 22.87
N ARG A 53 11.37 11.57 22.89
CA ARG A 53 12.32 11.67 24.00
C ARG A 53 13.18 12.94 23.91
N TRP A 54 13.13 13.66 22.78
CA TRP A 54 13.77 14.98 22.62
C TRP A 54 13.12 16.05 23.49
N PHE A 55 11.87 15.85 23.93
CA PHE A 55 11.18 16.69 24.90
C PHE A 55 11.66 16.37 26.33
N SER A 56 12.96 16.54 26.61
CA SER A 56 13.52 16.34 27.94
C SER A 56 13.06 17.43 28.91
N GLY A 57 12.37 17.04 29.98
CA GLY A 57 11.91 17.94 31.05
C GLY A 57 10.41 18.20 31.11
N VAL A 58 9.64 17.76 30.10
CA VAL A 58 8.16 17.84 30.09
C VAL A 58 7.60 16.42 30.08
N LEU A 59 6.67 16.13 31.00
CA LEU A 59 5.94 14.87 30.97
C LEU A 59 5.15 14.78 29.65
N VAL A 60 5.59 13.89 28.75
CA VAL A 60 4.92 13.68 27.47
C VAL A 60 3.52 13.12 27.70
N PRO A 61 2.44 13.79 27.23
CA PRO A 61 1.09 13.27 27.32
C PRO A 61 0.95 11.92 26.60
N SER A 62 0.18 11.01 27.18
CA SER A 62 -0.09 9.68 26.59
C SER A 62 -0.73 9.78 25.19
N SER A 63 -1.53 10.81 24.95
CA SER A 63 -2.12 11.11 23.65
C SER A 63 -1.06 11.39 22.57
N LEU A 64 0.05 12.05 22.91
CA LEU A 64 1.12 12.34 21.97
C LEU A 64 1.91 11.07 21.63
N ARG A 65 2.20 10.22 22.63
CA ARG A 65 2.82 8.90 22.41
C ARG A 65 1.95 8.04 21.51
N HIS A 66 0.64 8.07 21.75
CA HIS A 66 -0.33 7.36 20.92
C HIS A 66 -0.37 7.90 19.49
N ALA A 67 -0.38 9.22 19.31
CA ALA A 67 -0.36 9.86 17.99
C ALA A 67 0.90 9.49 17.19
N GLN A 68 2.07 9.48 17.83
CA GLN A 68 3.32 9.05 17.20
C GLN A 68 3.27 7.58 16.75
N SER A 69 2.76 6.69 17.61
CA SER A 69 2.53 5.28 17.28
C SER A 69 1.58 5.12 16.08
N CYS A 70 0.44 5.82 16.09
CA CYS A 70 -0.49 5.87 14.96
C CYS A 70 0.19 6.35 13.68
N PHE A 71 0.97 7.43 13.75
CA PHE A 71 1.68 7.99 12.60
C PHE A 71 2.70 7.00 12.03
N ARG A 72 3.55 6.41 12.87
CA ARG A 72 4.52 5.38 12.45
C ARG A 72 3.86 4.23 11.71
N ARG A 73 2.72 3.75 12.21
CA ARG A 73 1.93 2.70 11.56
C ARG A 73 1.38 3.15 10.21
N ALA A 74 0.79 4.34 10.14
CA ALA A 74 0.24 4.89 8.90
C ALA A 74 1.32 5.02 7.81
N VAL A 75 2.52 5.48 8.18
CA VAL A 75 3.67 5.59 7.25
C VAL A 75 4.09 4.20 6.75
N ASN A 76 4.25 3.22 7.64
CA ASN A 76 4.64 1.85 7.25
C ASN A 76 3.63 1.21 6.30
N LEU A 77 2.33 1.33 6.59
CA LEU A 77 1.26 0.83 5.72
C LEU A 77 1.26 1.55 4.37
N SER A 78 1.48 2.86 4.36
CA SER A 78 1.56 3.66 3.13
C SER A 78 2.74 3.22 2.26
N LEU A 79 3.89 2.94 2.88
CA LEU A 79 5.07 2.43 2.20
C LEU A 79 4.82 1.04 1.61
N GLU A 80 4.21 0.13 2.37
CA GLU A 80 3.87 -1.21 1.87
C GLU A 80 2.91 -1.14 0.67
N LEU A 81 1.87 -0.30 0.77
CA LEU A 81 0.92 -0.08 -0.30
C LEU A 81 1.60 0.50 -1.54
N ALA A 82 2.44 1.52 -1.38
CA ALA A 82 3.20 2.13 -2.48
C ALA A 82 4.12 1.11 -3.16
N SER A 83 4.82 0.28 -2.38
CA SER A 83 5.67 -0.80 -2.90
C SER A 83 4.86 -1.83 -3.71
N ARG A 84 3.72 -2.27 -3.18
CA ARG A 84 2.81 -3.19 -3.89
C ARG A 84 2.29 -2.55 -5.18
N ARG A 85 1.91 -1.27 -5.14
CA ARG A 85 1.44 -0.52 -6.31
C ARG A 85 2.52 -0.44 -7.40
N ALA A 86 3.76 -0.13 -7.03
CA ALA A 86 4.88 -0.07 -7.96
C ALA A 86 5.14 -1.42 -8.67
N LYS A 87 5.08 -2.53 -7.92
CA LYS A 87 5.24 -3.88 -8.50
C LYS A 87 4.12 -4.23 -9.49
N LEU A 88 2.88 -3.90 -9.14
CA LEU A 88 1.72 -4.14 -10.01
C LEU A 88 1.82 -3.31 -11.29
N GLU A 89 2.24 -2.05 -11.18
CA GLU A 89 2.44 -1.18 -12.33
C GLU A 89 3.54 -1.70 -13.26
N ALA A 90 4.70 -2.09 -12.70
CA ALA A 90 5.79 -2.68 -13.47
C ALA A 90 5.34 -3.93 -14.24
N SER A 91 4.61 -4.84 -13.59
CA SER A 91 4.07 -6.04 -14.25
C SER A 91 3.08 -5.68 -15.37
N SER A 92 2.19 -4.71 -15.13
CA SER A 92 1.24 -4.24 -16.15
C SER A 92 1.96 -3.67 -17.37
N GLN A 93 3.03 -2.90 -17.16
CA GLN A 93 3.86 -2.35 -18.24
C GLN A 93 4.57 -3.45 -19.03
N GLN A 94 5.12 -4.47 -18.35
CA GLN A 94 5.73 -5.63 -19.00
C GLN A 94 4.74 -6.37 -19.90
N ILE A 95 3.53 -6.64 -19.41
CA ILE A 95 2.49 -7.31 -20.20
C ILE A 95 2.12 -6.47 -21.43
N LYS A 96 1.91 -5.16 -21.27
CA LYS A 96 1.63 -4.25 -22.39
C LYS A 96 2.74 -4.25 -23.43
N HIS A 97 4.00 -4.27 -22.99
CA HIS A 97 5.16 -4.32 -23.88
C HIS A 97 5.19 -5.62 -24.69
N LEU A 98 5.00 -6.77 -24.04
CA LEU A 98 4.98 -8.07 -24.71
C LEU A 98 3.83 -8.18 -25.73
N ILE A 99 2.64 -7.68 -25.39
CA ILE A 99 1.51 -7.60 -26.33
C ILE A 99 1.89 -6.78 -27.57
N LYS A 100 2.55 -5.62 -27.38
CA LYS A 100 2.98 -4.76 -28.49
C LYS A 100 4.00 -5.45 -29.40
N LEU A 101 4.97 -6.15 -28.83
CA LEU A 101 5.96 -6.92 -29.60
C LEU A 101 5.28 -8.02 -30.42
N ARG A 102 4.35 -8.76 -29.81
CA ARG A 102 3.61 -9.84 -30.46
C ARG A 102 2.74 -9.35 -31.62
N MET A 103 2.05 -8.22 -31.44
CA MET A 103 1.28 -7.58 -32.53
C MET A 103 2.19 -7.11 -33.67
N LYS A 104 3.40 -6.63 -33.35
CA LYS A 104 4.37 -6.21 -34.37
C LYS A 104 4.87 -7.40 -35.19
N SER A 105 5.21 -8.53 -34.56
CA SER A 105 5.66 -9.73 -35.28
C SER A 105 4.56 -10.35 -36.15
N GLU A 106 3.30 -10.31 -35.72
CA GLU A 106 2.17 -10.81 -36.53
C GLU A 106 1.92 -9.93 -37.78
N SER A 107 2.22 -8.63 -37.72
CA SER A 107 2.06 -7.71 -38.85
C SER A 107 3.13 -7.84 -39.93
N THR A 108 4.26 -8.48 -39.65
CA THR A 108 5.39 -8.63 -40.59
C THR A 108 5.41 -9.98 -41.32
N VAL A 109 4.51 -10.89 -40.97
CA VAL A 109 4.42 -12.25 -41.56
C VAL A 109 3.29 -12.35 -42.60
N LYS A 110 2.56 -11.25 -42.84
CA LYS A 110 1.58 -11.11 -43.94
C LYS A 110 2.17 -10.27 -45.05
#